data_AF-A0A0C3QHR2-F1
#
_entry.id   AF-A0A0C3QHR2-F1
#
_cell.length_a   1.000
_cell.length_b   1.000
_cell.length_c   1.000
_cell.angle_alpha   90.00
_cell.angle_beta   90.00
_cell.angle_gamma   90.00
#
_symmetry.space_group_name_H-M   'P 1'
#
loop_
_entity.id
_entity.type
_entity.pdbx_description
1 polymer ?
#
loop_
_entity_poly.entity_id
_entity_poly.type
_entity_poly.pdbx_seq_one_letter_code
_entity_poly.pdbx_strand_id
1 'polypeptide(L)'
;VCEECDSALHRNQLPRFALANDLYRGSLPDEFCDLTWVEEMMCAIYRTTAHVTRLYSTSSKPSDPLVFHGNTCAHDMNVVSTATVLPRTPADILGQLSVVFVGPGPLKKHALRSMFRIRKDKVRRFLVWLKKNNRLY
;
A
#
# COMPACT_ATOMS: atom_id res chain seq x y z
N VAL A 1 10.44 15.51 19.32
CA VAL A 1 11.52 14.77 18.63
C VAL A 1 11.96 13.66 19.59
N CYS A 2 12.23 12.42 19.15
CA CYS A 2 12.71 11.37 20.06
C CYS A 2 14.17 11.65 20.51
N GLU A 3 14.62 11.04 21.61
CA GLU A 3 15.96 11.28 22.17
C GLU A 3 17.10 11.01 21.19
N GLU A 4 16.98 9.97 20.36
CA GLU A 4 17.99 9.65 19.33
C GLU A 4 18.08 10.75 18.26
N CYS A 5 16.94 11.21 17.76
CA CYS A 5 16.88 12.28 16.76
C CYS A 5 17.36 13.61 17.36
N ASP A 6 16.98 13.91 18.61
CA ASP A 6 17.38 15.13 19.30
C ASP A 6 18.89 15.16 19.58
N SER A 7 19.45 14.02 20.00
CA SER A 7 20.89 13.84 20.17
C SER A 7 21.67 14.00 18.85
N ALA A 8 21.10 13.55 17.72
CA ALA A 8 21.71 13.76 16.40
C ALA A 8 21.70 15.25 16.01
N LEU A 9 20.58 15.95 16.24
CA LEU A 9 20.45 17.38 15.96
C LEU A 9 21.42 18.23 16.80
N HIS A 10 21.59 17.93 18.09
CA HIS A 10 22.58 18.62 18.94
C HIS A 10 24.02 18.42 18.47
N ARG A 11 24.30 17.32 17.76
CA ARG A 11 25.60 17.03 17.12
C ARG A 11 25.71 17.59 15.69
N ASN A 12 24.76 18.42 15.23
CA ASN A 12 24.65 18.89 13.84
C ASN A 12 24.64 17.74 12.81
N GLN A 13 24.07 16.59 13.17
CA GLN A 13 23.91 15.43 12.30
C GLN A 13 22.44 15.25 11.90
N LEU A 14 22.21 14.86 10.65
CA LEU A 14 20.88 14.49 10.18
C LEU A 14 20.40 13.23 10.91
N PRO A 15 19.23 13.27 11.58
CA PRO A 15 18.66 12.09 12.19
C PRO A 15 18.47 10.97 11.17
N ARG A 16 18.75 9.72 11.55
CA ARG A 16 18.74 8.55 10.65
C ARG A 16 17.47 8.44 9.79
N PHE A 17 16.31 8.73 10.37
CA PHE A 17 15.00 8.63 9.70
C PHE A 17 14.44 9.99 9.23
N ALA A 18 15.28 11.02 9.12
CA ALA A 18 14.86 12.30 8.56
C ALA A 18 14.47 12.14 7.08
N LEU A 19 13.40 12.81 6.66
CA LEU A 19 12.96 12.83 5.26
C LEU A 19 14.07 13.31 4.31
N ALA A 20 14.95 14.19 4.79
CA ALA A 20 16.12 14.69 4.06
C ALA A 20 17.17 13.62 3.73
N ASN A 21 17.12 12.43 4.34
CA ASN A 21 17.96 11.28 3.95
C ASN A 21 17.35 10.48 2.79
N ASP A 22 16.74 11.15 1.81
CA ASP A 22 16.02 10.53 0.70
C ASP A 22 14.92 9.54 1.13
N LEU A 23 14.39 9.72 2.34
CA LEU A 23 13.29 8.92 2.89
C LEU A 23 11.91 9.47 2.50
N TYR A 24 11.87 10.48 1.63
CA TYR A 24 10.65 10.97 1.02
C TYR A 24 10.39 10.27 -0.31
N ARG A 25 9.10 10.07 -0.63
CA ARG A 25 8.71 9.63 -1.97
C ARG A 25 8.97 10.80 -2.92
N GLY A 26 9.89 10.62 -3.87
CA GLY A 26 10.12 11.59 -4.94
C GLY A 26 8.85 11.85 -5.77
N SER A 27 8.95 12.72 -6.77
CA SER A 27 7.82 12.96 -7.69
C SER A 27 7.65 11.78 -8.65
N LEU A 28 6.40 11.32 -8.76
CA LEU A 28 6.00 10.38 -9.80
C LEU A 28 5.63 11.17 -11.07
N PRO A 29 5.89 10.62 -12.27
CA PRO A 29 5.32 11.13 -13.51
C PRO A 29 3.79 11.23 -13.46
N ASP A 30 3.20 12.19 -14.18
CA ASP A 30 1.75 12.42 -14.20
C ASP A 30 0.93 11.17 -14.54
N GLU A 31 1.48 10.27 -15.37
CA GLU A 31 0.84 9.00 -15.72
C GLU A 31 0.57 8.11 -14.49
N PHE A 32 1.32 8.27 -13.41
CA PHE A 32 1.23 7.44 -12.19
C PHE A 32 0.60 8.15 -11.00
N CYS A 33 0.20 9.42 -11.14
CA CYS A 33 -0.40 10.21 -10.05
C CYS A 33 -1.76 9.66 -9.56
N ASP A 34 -2.46 8.90 -10.39
CA ASP A 34 -3.74 8.26 -10.07
C ASP A 34 -3.58 6.75 -9.77
N LEU A 35 -2.38 6.25 -9.44
CA LEU A 35 -2.22 4.88 -8.97
C LEU A 35 -3.10 4.63 -7.74
N THR A 36 -3.82 3.51 -7.73
CA THR A 36 -4.53 3.10 -6.52
C THR A 36 -3.53 2.55 -5.51
N TRP A 37 -3.85 2.66 -4.21
CA TRP A 37 -2.99 2.08 -3.18
C TRP A 37 -2.77 0.56 -3.36
N VAL A 38 -3.74 -0.15 -3.94
CA VAL A 38 -3.60 -1.57 -4.28
C VAL A 38 -2.59 -1.75 -5.40
N GLU A 39 -2.60 -0.90 -6.43
CA GLU A 39 -1.59 -0.92 -7.51
C GLU A 39 -0.18 -0.62 -6.98
N GLU A 40 -0.05 0.33 -6.05
CA GLU A 40 1.23 0.58 -5.35
C GLU A 40 1.68 -0.64 -4.56
N MET A 41 0.77 -1.24 -3.78
CA MET A 41 1.04 -2.45 -3.00
C MET A 41 1.49 -3.61 -3.90
N MET A 42 0.86 -3.80 -5.06
CA MET A 42 1.25 -4.81 -6.05
C MET A 42 2.67 -4.61 -6.55
N CYS A 43 3.16 -3.38 -6.63
CA CYS A 43 4.51 -3.10 -7.10
C CYS A 43 5.54 -3.21 -5.97
N ALA A 44 5.18 -2.93 -4.73
CA ALA A 44 6.10 -2.93 -3.59
C ALA A 44 6.89 -4.25 -3.44
N ILE A 45 8.22 -4.16 -3.43
CA ILE A 45 9.14 -5.28 -3.18
C ILE A 45 8.95 -5.83 -1.76
N TYR A 46 8.85 -4.92 -0.79
CA TYR A 46 8.68 -5.24 0.62
C TYR A 46 7.24 -4.93 1.04
N ARG A 47 6.53 -5.95 1.51
CA ARG A 47 5.17 -5.84 2.05
C ARG A 47 5.17 -6.42 3.45
N THR A 48 5.19 -5.54 4.44
CA THR A 48 5.19 -5.89 5.86
C THR A 48 3.79 -5.88 6.47
N THR A 49 2.80 -5.39 5.73
CA THR A 49 1.42 -5.23 6.20
C THR A 49 0.46 -6.17 5.47
N ALA A 50 -0.48 -6.74 6.22
CA ALA A 50 -1.69 -7.35 5.68
C ALA A 50 -2.85 -6.37 5.88
N HIS A 51 -3.68 -6.21 4.85
CA HIS A 51 -4.79 -5.27 4.83
C HIS A 51 -6.12 -6.03 4.86
N VAL A 52 -6.90 -5.84 5.92
CA VAL A 52 -8.28 -6.32 6.03
C VAL A 52 -9.21 -5.12 6.05
N THR A 53 -9.93 -4.93 4.96
CA THR A 53 -10.90 -3.84 4.84
C THR A 53 -12.31 -4.36 5.04
N ARG A 54 -13.11 -3.68 5.87
CA ARG A 54 -14.57 -3.88 5.94
C ARG A 54 -15.29 -2.72 5.27
N LEU A 55 -16.07 -3.05 4.22
CA LEU A 55 -16.94 -2.10 3.53
C LEU A 55 -18.36 -2.26 4.07
N TYR A 56 -18.87 -1.24 4.74
CA TYR A 56 -20.22 -1.25 5.30
C TYR A 56 -21.20 -0.56 4.34
N SER A 57 -22.31 -1.23 4.07
CA SER A 57 -23.47 -0.66 3.37
C SER A 57 -24.60 -0.49 4.36
N THR A 58 -24.87 0.76 4.76
CA THR A 58 -25.90 1.11 5.76
C THR A 58 -27.33 0.86 5.26
N SER A 59 -27.55 0.80 3.94
CA SER A 59 -28.83 0.37 3.36
C SER A 59 -28.67 -0.25 1.96
N SER A 60 -29.77 -0.79 1.43
CA SER A 60 -29.86 -1.31 0.06
C SER A 60 -29.97 -0.19 -1.00
N LYS A 61 -30.26 1.06 -0.60
CA LYS A 61 -30.45 2.17 -1.53
C LYS A 61 -29.14 2.50 -2.28
N PRO A 62 -29.20 2.85 -3.57
CA PRO A 62 -28.00 3.21 -4.34
C PRO A 62 -27.33 4.53 -3.92
N SER A 63 -28.08 5.42 -3.27
CA SER A 63 -27.66 6.76 -2.87
C SER A 63 -26.81 6.80 -1.59
N ASP A 64 -26.85 5.74 -0.79
CA ASP A 64 -26.25 5.77 0.54
C ASP A 64 -24.73 5.58 0.44
N PRO A 65 -23.95 6.37 1.20
CA PRO A 65 -22.49 6.31 1.14
C PRO A 65 -21.99 4.97 1.69
N LEU A 66 -21.03 4.37 0.98
CA LEU A 66 -20.27 3.24 1.48
C LEU A 66 -19.30 3.75 2.56
N VAL A 67 -19.45 3.24 3.78
CA VAL A 67 -18.57 3.64 4.89
C VAL A 67 -17.43 2.64 4.98
N PHE A 68 -16.21 3.13 4.76
CA PHE A 68 -14.98 2.36 4.90
C PHE A 68 -14.58 2.30 6.38
N HIS A 69 -14.50 1.09 6.93
CA HIS A 69 -13.87 0.85 8.22
C HIS A 69 -12.69 -0.10 8.00
N GLY A 70 -11.49 0.41 8.12
CA GLY A 70 -10.26 -0.38 8.13
C GLY A 70 -9.69 -0.43 9.54
N ASN A 71 -9.17 -1.58 9.94
CA ASN A 71 -8.24 -1.69 11.06
C ASN A 71 -6.85 -2.02 10.52
N THR A 72 -5.83 -1.34 11.03
CA THR A 72 -4.43 -1.70 10.76
C THR A 72 -3.96 -2.58 11.91
N CYS A 73 -3.71 -3.86 11.64
CA CYS A 73 -3.10 -4.78 12.59
C CYS A 73 -1.65 -5.03 12.19
N ALA A 74 -0.70 -4.72 13.08
CA ALA A 74 0.69 -5.09 12.92
C ALA A 74 0.93 -6.41 13.63
N HIS A 75 1.31 -7.44 12.87
CA HIS A 75 1.73 -8.73 13.40
C HIS A 75 3.23 -8.91 13.13
N ASP A 76 3.92 -9.64 13.99
CA ASP A 76 5.31 -10.04 13.73
C ASP A 76 5.34 -10.93 12.50
N MET A 77 5.71 -10.32 11.38
CA MET A 77 6.04 -11.02 10.15
C MET A 77 7.48 -11.50 10.28
N ASN A 78 7.79 -12.73 9.88
CA ASN A 78 9.17 -13.18 9.76
C ASN A 78 9.83 -12.46 8.56
N VAL A 79 10.19 -11.19 8.76
CA VAL A 79 10.68 -10.25 7.73
C VAL A 79 11.92 -10.82 7.05
N VAL A 80 12.79 -11.49 7.82
CA VAL A 80 14.03 -12.10 7.31
C VAL A 80 13.71 -13.26 6.36
N SER A 81 12.88 -14.21 6.78
CA SER A 81 12.46 -15.33 5.91
C SER A 81 11.66 -14.86 4.70
N THR A 82 10.97 -13.72 4.81
CA THR A 82 10.15 -13.16 3.73
C THR A 82 11.01 -12.41 2.70
N ALA A 83 12.06 -11.72 3.15
CA ALA A 83 12.99 -10.99 2.30
C ALA A 83 13.87 -11.92 1.45
N THR A 84 14.13 -13.15 1.92
CA THR A 84 14.98 -14.13 1.22
C THR A 84 14.29 -14.87 0.07
N VAL A 85 12.97 -14.72 -0.13
CA VAL A 85 12.17 -15.45 -1.15
C VAL A 85 11.79 -14.53 -2.33
N LEU A 86 12.58 -13.50 -2.60
CA LEU A 86 12.35 -12.61 -3.75
C LEU A 86 12.82 -13.26 -5.07
N PRO A 87 12.12 -13.01 -6.20
CA PRO A 87 10.92 -12.17 -6.35
C PRO A 87 9.63 -12.93 -6.08
N ARG A 88 8.78 -12.34 -5.24
CA ARG A 88 7.45 -12.85 -4.91
C ARG A 88 6.52 -12.81 -6.13
N THR A 89 5.81 -13.90 -6.37
CA THR A 89 4.88 -14.02 -7.50
C THR A 89 3.60 -13.23 -7.23
N PRO A 90 2.82 -12.85 -8.26
CA PRO A 90 1.51 -12.22 -8.05
C PRO A 90 0.55 -13.05 -7.18
N ALA A 91 0.77 -14.36 -7.07
CA ALA A 91 0.01 -15.24 -6.19
C ALA A 91 0.30 -14.97 -4.70
N ASP A 92 1.45 -14.41 -4.35
CA ASP A 92 1.81 -14.09 -2.96
C ASP A 92 1.05 -12.88 -2.39
N ILE A 93 0.28 -12.17 -3.22
CA ILE A 93 -0.70 -11.17 -2.75
C ILE A 93 -1.95 -11.85 -2.17
N LEU A 94 -2.25 -13.10 -2.55
CA LEU A 94 -3.33 -13.85 -1.90
C LEU A 94 -2.99 -14.00 -0.41
N GLY A 95 -3.86 -13.45 0.44
CA GLY A 95 -3.70 -13.43 1.88
C GLY A 95 -3.18 -12.11 2.45
N GLN A 96 -2.60 -11.22 1.64
CA GLN A 96 -2.17 -9.89 2.10
C GLN A 96 -3.25 -8.81 1.96
N LEU A 97 -4.28 -9.06 1.14
CA LEU A 97 -5.42 -8.17 0.97
C LEU A 97 -6.72 -8.95 1.07
N SER A 98 -7.56 -8.61 2.05
CA SER A 98 -8.90 -9.12 2.19
C SER A 98 -9.90 -7.97 2.24
N VAL A 99 -10.98 -8.08 1.47
CA VAL A 99 -12.06 -7.10 1.44
C VAL A 99 -13.35 -7.81 1.82
N VAL A 100 -13.91 -7.44 2.97
CA VAL A 100 -15.14 -8.00 3.53
C VAL A 100 -16.26 -6.98 3.34
N PHE A 101 -17.34 -7.40 2.68
CA PHE A 101 -18.54 -6.58 2.56
C PHE A 101 -19.53 -6.93 3.67
N VAL A 102 -20.04 -5.92 4.37
CA VAL A 102 -20.99 -6.07 5.46
C VAL A 102 -22.23 -5.22 5.15
N GLY A 103 -23.36 -5.85 4.84
CA GLY A 103 -24.61 -5.15 4.56
C GLY A 103 -25.75 -6.04 4.05
N PRO A 104 -26.98 -5.52 3.99
CA PRO A 104 -28.14 -6.26 3.53
C PRO A 104 -28.18 -6.31 2.00
N GLY A 105 -27.53 -7.33 1.42
CA GLY A 105 -27.64 -7.65 -0.01
C GLY A 105 -26.31 -8.02 -0.68
N PRO A 106 -26.36 -8.35 -1.99
CA PRO A 106 -25.18 -8.73 -2.73
C PRO A 106 -24.20 -7.56 -2.92
N LEU A 107 -22.92 -7.89 -2.96
CA LEU A 107 -21.84 -6.93 -3.21
C LEU A 107 -22.07 -6.16 -4.52
N LYS A 108 -22.15 -4.83 -4.42
CA LYS A 108 -22.25 -3.96 -5.59
C LYS A 108 -20.86 -3.81 -6.22
N LYS A 109 -20.63 -4.38 -7.41
CA LYS A 109 -19.31 -4.38 -8.08
C LYS A 109 -18.70 -2.97 -8.27
N HIS A 110 -19.52 -1.92 -8.37
CA HIS A 110 -19.02 -0.54 -8.48
C HIS A 110 -18.31 -0.07 -7.19
N ALA A 111 -18.70 -0.59 -6.02
CA ALA A 111 -18.10 -0.24 -4.72
C ALA A 111 -16.61 -0.60 -4.66
N LEU A 112 -16.22 -1.68 -5.36
CA LEU A 112 -14.83 -2.13 -5.43
C LEU A 112 -14.00 -1.39 -6.48
N ARG A 113 -14.65 -0.78 -7.47
CA ARG A 113 -13.97 -0.24 -8.66
C ARG A 113 -13.15 1.02 -8.40
N SER A 114 -13.47 1.79 -7.35
CA SER A 114 -12.75 3.03 -7.04
C SER A 114 -11.44 2.77 -6.29
N MET A 115 -11.46 1.91 -5.26
CA MET A 115 -10.30 1.70 -4.37
C MET A 115 -9.56 0.39 -4.59
N PHE A 116 -10.23 -0.68 -5.02
CA PHE A 116 -9.66 -2.03 -5.10
C PHE A 116 -9.46 -2.50 -6.54
N ARG A 117 -9.53 -1.57 -7.50
CA ARG A 117 -9.29 -1.88 -8.91
C ARG A 117 -7.80 -1.89 -9.20
N ILE A 118 -7.37 -2.94 -9.90
CA ILE A 118 -6.02 -3.10 -10.42
C ILE A 118 -6.08 -2.99 -11.95
N ARG A 119 -5.38 -2.02 -12.53
CA ARG A 119 -5.17 -1.88 -13.97
C ARG A 119 -3.84 -2.54 -14.33
N LYS A 120 -3.90 -3.77 -14.84
CA LYS A 120 -2.71 -4.60 -15.16
C LYS A 120 -1.70 -3.87 -16.05
N ASP A 121 -2.17 -3.16 -17.08
CA ASP A 121 -1.29 -2.41 -17.98
C ASP A 121 -0.56 -1.28 -17.25
N LYS A 122 -1.25 -0.59 -16.32
CA LYS A 122 -0.66 0.49 -15.53
C LYS A 122 0.40 -0.05 -14.56
N VAL A 123 0.09 -1.15 -13.87
CA VAL A 123 1.06 -1.86 -13.00
C VAL A 123 2.29 -2.30 -13.81
N ARG A 124 2.09 -2.88 -14.99
CA ARG A 124 3.21 -3.28 -15.87
C ARG A 124 4.09 -2.09 -16.24
N ARG A 125 3.50 -0.98 -16.70
CA ARG A 125 4.26 0.23 -17.07
C ARG A 125 4.96 0.85 -15.88
N PHE A 126 4.31 0.85 -14.72
CA PHE A 126 4.90 1.35 -13.48
C PHE A 126 6.09 0.48 -13.03
N LEU A 127 5.99 -0.85 -13.11
CA LEU A 127 7.12 -1.74 -12.83
C LEU A 127 8.30 -1.52 -13.80
N VAL A 128 8.04 -1.32 -15.08
CA VAL A 128 9.09 -0.99 -16.07
C VAL A 128 9.75 0.35 -15.75
N TRP A 129 8.96 1.34 -15.34
CA TRP A 129 9.48 2.63 -14.90
C TRP A 129 10.33 2.49 -13.62
N LEU A 130 9.86 1.71 -12.65
CA LEU A 130 10.58 1.45 -11.39
C LEU A 130 11.93 0.79 -11.65
N LYS A 131 12.01 -0.22 -12.53
CA LYS A 131 13.28 -0.85 -12.93
C LYS A 131 14.31 0.13 -13.51
N LYS A 132 13.84 1.18 -14.17
CA LYS A 132 14.73 2.20 -14.76
C LYS A 132 15.17 3.26 -13.75
N ASN A 133 14.34 3.57 -12.75
CA ASN A 133 14.51 4.74 -11.89
C ASN A 133 14.77 4.41 -10.41
N ASN A 134 14.58 3.16 -9.98
CA ASN A 134 14.76 2.73 -8.60
C ASN A 134 15.70 1.53 -8.55
N ARG A 135 16.86 1.70 -7.89
CA ARG A 135 17.92 0.69 -7.78
C ARG A 135 17.49 -0.61 -7.09
N LEU A 136 16.33 -0.62 -6.41
CA LEU A 136 15.80 -1.80 -5.75
C LEU A 136 15.05 -2.74 -6.71
N TYR A 137 14.62 -2.26 -7.90
CA TYR A 137 13.79 -2.98 -8.87
C TYR A 137 14.59 -3.48 -10.08
#